data_AF-A0A644YCS7-F1
#
_entry.id   AF-A0A644YCS7-F1
#
_cell.length_a   1.000
_cell.length_b   1.000
_cell.length_c   1.000
_cell.angle_alpha   90.00
_cell.angle_beta   90.00
_cell.angle_gamma   90.00
#
_symmetry.space_group_name_H-M   'P 1'
#
loop_
_entity.id
_entity.type
_entity.pdbx_description
1 polymer ?
#
loop_
_entity_poly.entity_id
_entity_poly.type
_entity_poly.pdbx_seq_one_letter_code
_entity_poly.pdbx_strand_id
1 'polypeptide(L)' 'MTHSGGPTAEDVDAVLAGEMGLEVGAVTKRTKLVIATDPDSLSGRARKARDYGSRSLTVPTMVPRIPPREEGVR' A
#
# COMPACT_ATOMS: atom_id res chain seq x y z
N MET A 1 -22.94 -19.47 5.54
CA MET A 1 -21.50 -19.60 5.86
C MET A 1 -20.99 -18.19 6.12
N THR A 2 -21.02 -17.74 7.37
CA THR A 2 -20.52 -16.41 7.74
C THR A 2 -19.02 -16.53 7.93
N HIS A 3 -18.23 -16.04 6.97
CA HIS A 3 -16.83 -15.77 7.25
C HIS A 3 -16.80 -14.76 8.38
N SER A 4 -16.22 -15.13 9.52
CA SER A 4 -15.91 -14.22 10.63
C SER A 4 -15.04 -13.10 10.07
N GLY A 5 -15.68 -12.02 9.64
CA GLY A 5 -15.10 -10.97 8.81
C GLY A 5 -14.23 -10.04 9.65
N GLY A 6 -13.01 -10.47 9.94
CA GLY A 6 -11.94 -9.54 10.26
C GLY A 6 -11.62 -8.66 9.04
N PRO A 7 -10.99 -7.49 9.23
CA PRO A 7 -10.57 -6.65 8.12
C PRO A 7 -9.66 -7.45 7.20
N THR A 8 -9.93 -7.38 5.90
CA THR A 8 -9.03 -7.92 4.88
C THR A 8 -7.73 -7.12 4.88
N ALA A 9 -6.68 -7.66 4.25
CA ALA A 9 -5.45 -6.91 4.05
C ALA A 9 -5.70 -5.59 3.29
N GLU A 10 -6.65 -5.58 2.35
CA GLU A 10 -7.03 -4.37 1.61
C GLU A 10 -7.70 -3.32 2.51
N ASP A 11 -8.49 -3.75 3.49
CA ASP A 11 -9.10 -2.85 4.48
C ASP A 11 -8.03 -2.21 5.38
N VAL A 12 -7.03 -2.98 5.82
CA VAL A 12 -5.92 -2.48 6.63
C VAL A 12 -5.07 -1.48 5.83
N ASP A 13 -4.76 -1.80 4.57
CA ASP A 13 -3.99 -0.93 3.69
C ASP A 13 -4.73 0.39 3.42
N ALA A 14 -6.04 0.34 3.20
CA ALA A 14 -6.88 1.52 2.98
C ALA A 14 -6.91 2.45 4.20
N VAL A 15 -6.99 1.89 5.41
CA VAL A 15 -6.95 2.68 6.66
C VAL A 15 -5.59 3.37 6.81
N LEU A 16 -4.50 2.61 6.72
CA LEU A 16 -3.15 3.15 6.89
C LEU A 16 -2.81 4.21 5.84
N ALA A 17 -3.22 3.98 4.59
CA ALA A 17 -3.04 4.97 3.53
C ALA A 17 -3.86 6.23 3.79
N GLY A 18 -5.12 6.08 4.20
CA GLY A 18 -6.00 7.20 4.55
C GLY A 18 -5.41 8.08 5.67
N GLU A 19 -4.85 7.47 6.71
CA GLU A 19 -4.14 8.17 7.79
C GLU A 19 -2.94 8.99 7.28
N MET A 20 -2.32 8.57 6.18
CA MET A 20 -1.22 9.29 5.52
C MET A 20 -1.66 10.21 4.37
N GLY A 21 -2.97 10.37 4.14
CA GLY A 21 -3.52 11.16 3.02
C GLY A 21 -3.28 10.53 1.64
N LEU A 22 -3.10 9.21 1.60
CA LEU A 22 -2.90 8.41 0.40
C LEU A 22 -4.19 7.66 0.03
N GLU A 23 -4.41 7.50 -1.28
CA GLU A 23 -5.52 6.70 -1.81
C GLU A 23 -4.97 5.36 -2.34
N VAL A 24 -5.57 4.24 -1.91
CA VAL A 24 -5.20 2.88 -2.37
C VAL A 24 -6.16 2.47 -3.48
N GLY A 25 -5.62 1.92 -4.57
CA GLY A 25 -6.44 1.46 -5.68
C GLY A 25 -5.65 0.79 -6.80
N ALA A 26 -6.32 0.59 -7.93
CA ALA A 26 -5.71 0.00 -9.12
C ALA A 26 -4.61 0.90 -9.71
N VAL A 27 -3.63 0.28 -10.39
CA VAL A 27 -2.61 1.03 -11.14
C VAL A 27 -3.25 1.67 -12.37
N THR A 28 -3.19 3.00 -12.43
CA THR A 28 -3.69 3.84 -13.52
C THR A 28 -2.59 4.75 -14.05
N LYS A 29 -2.84 5.45 -15.15
CA LYS A 29 -1.89 6.47 -15.67
C LYS A 29 -1.66 7.66 -14.72
N ARG A 30 -2.55 7.87 -13.74
CA ARG A 30 -2.41 8.91 -12.71
C ARG A 30 -1.64 8.41 -11.48
N THR A 31 -1.38 7.11 -11.39
CA THR A 31 -0.68 6.49 -10.27
C THR A 31 0.77 6.96 -10.24
N LYS A 32 1.14 7.64 -9.15
CA LYS A 32 2.49 8.20 -8.95
C LYS A 32 3.45 7.21 -8.30
N LEU A 33 2.92 6.25 -7.55
CA LEU A 33 3.68 5.32 -6.74
C LEU A 33 3.01 3.94 -6.72
N VAL A 34 3.82 2.88 -6.84
CA VAL A 34 3.39 1.50 -6.66
C VAL A 34 4.29 0.86 -5.61
N ILE A 35 3.69 0.25 -4.58
CA ILE A 35 4.40 -0.56 -3.59
C ILE A 35 4.29 -2.01 -4.04
N ALA A 36 5.44 -2.66 -4.27
CA ALA A 36 5.49 -4.04 -4.74
C ALA A 36 6.61 -4.78 -4.00
N THR A 37 6.33 -5.99 -3.51
CA THR A 37 7.38 -6.82 -2.88
C THR A 37 8.48 -7.18 -3.85
N ASP A 38 8.13 -7.33 -5.12
CA ASP A 38 9.05 -7.53 -6.23
C ASP A 38 8.62 -6.61 -7.39
N PRO A 39 9.44 -5.62 -7.77
CA PRO A 39 9.12 -4.72 -8.88
C PRO A 39 9.13 -5.41 -10.24
N ASP A 40 9.85 -6.53 -10.38
CA ASP A 40 9.95 -7.29 -11.63
C ASP A 40 8.87 -8.37 -11.78
N SER A 41 8.03 -8.52 -10.75
CA SER A 41 6.89 -9.43 -10.72
C SER A 41 6.08 -9.38 -12.01
N LEU A 42 5.66 -10.56 -12.49
CA LEU A 42 4.79 -10.70 -13.67
C LEU A 42 3.32 -10.36 -13.38
N SER A 43 2.99 -9.85 -12.18
CA SER A 43 1.64 -9.43 -11.86
C SER A 43 1.14 -8.31 -12.79
N GLY A 44 -0.18 -8.27 -13.03
CA GLY A 44 -0.79 -7.23 -13.85
C GLY A 44 -0.56 -5.80 -13.31
N ARG A 45 -0.36 -5.64 -11.99
CA ARG A 45 -0.03 -4.37 -11.34
C ARG A 45 1.40 -3.92 -11.65
N ALA A 46 2.38 -4.81 -11.49
CA ALA A 46 3.78 -4.52 -11.77
C ALA A 46 4.04 -4.29 -13.27
N ARG A 47 3.34 -5.02 -14.15
CA ARG A 47 3.38 -4.74 -15.60
C ARG A 47 2.86 -3.33 -15.92
N LYS A 48 1.67 -2.96 -15.43
CA LYS A 48 1.11 -1.61 -15.65
C LYS A 48 2.00 -0.49 -15.10
N ALA A 49 2.62 -0.71 -13.93
CA ALA A 49 3.52 0.27 -13.34
C ALA A 49 4.70 0.58 -14.28
N ARG A 50 5.30 -0.46 -14.87
CA ARG A 50 6.36 -0.33 -15.87
C ARG A 50 5.86 0.34 -17.14
N ASP A 51 4.73 -0.11 -17.67
CA ASP A 51 4.13 0.42 -18.90
C ASP A 51 3.78 1.92 -18.79
N TYR A 52 3.39 2.38 -17.59
CA TYR A 52 3.03 3.78 -17.34
C TYR A 52 4.19 4.64 -16.84
N GLY A 53 5.37 4.05 -16.59
CA GLY A 53 6.51 4.76 -16.02
C GLY A 53 6.30 5.19 -14.56
N SER A 54 5.36 4.57 -13.84
CA SER A 54 5.17 4.81 -12.40
C SER A 54 6.37 4.29 -11.62
N ARG A 55 6.80 5.02 -10.58
CA ARG A 55 7.87 4.57 -9.69
C ARG A 55 7.40 3.37 -8.86
N SER A 56 8.19 2.31 -8.84
CA SER A 56 8.01 1.16 -7.94
C SER A 56 8.90 1.28 -6.70
N LEU A 57 8.35 1.00 -5.53
CA LEU A 57 9.08 0.86 -4.27
C LEU A 57 8.95 -0.56 -3.74
N THR A 58 10.07 -1.11 -3.29
CA THR A 58 10.14 -2.47 -2.71
C THR A 58 9.91 -2.42 -1.20
N VAL A 59 9.09 -3.32 -0.63
CA VAL A 59 8.70 -3.30 0.80
C VAL A 59 9.84 -3.28 1.84
N PRO A 60 11.02 -3.91 1.67
CA PRO A 60 12.12 -3.67 2.61
C PRO A 60 12.58 -2.20 2.65
N THR A 61 12.28 -1.39 1.63
CA THR A 61 12.55 0.06 1.60
C THR A 61 11.48 0.87 2.33
N MET A 62 10.27 0.34 2.47
CA MET A 62 9.16 1.04 3.14
C MET A 62 9.06 0.57 4.59
N VAL A 63 9.95 1.11 5.44
CA VAL A 63 9.75 1.04 6.89
C VAL A 63 8.87 2.23 7.27
N PRO A 64 7.57 2.05 7.57
CA PRO A 64 6.80 3.13 8.16
C PRO A 64 7.49 3.51 9.46
N ARG A 65 7.96 4.75 9.55
CA ARG A 65 8.36 5.32 10.84
C ARG A 65 7.06 5.59 11.60
N ILE A 66 6.48 4.53 12.19
CA ILE A 66 5.35 4.66 13.08
C ILE A 66 5.83 5.60 14.19
N PRO A 67 5.29 6.82 14.33
CA PRO A 67 5.65 7.66 15.45
C PRO A 67 5.33 6.86 16.72
N PRO A 68 6.20 6.88 17.74
CA PRO A 68 5.88 6.23 19.00
C PRO A 68 4.48 6.71 19.40
N ARG A 69 3.57 5.76 19.68
CA ARG A 69 2.28 6.14 20.25
C ARG A 69 2.63 6.95 21.50
N GLU A 70 2.26 8.23 21.52
CA GLU A 70 2.22 8.97 22.77
C GLU A 70 1.14 8.28 23.59
N GLU A 71 1.57 7.29 24.37
CA GLU A 71 0.82 6.77 25.49
C GLU A 71 0.70 7.94 26.47
N GLY A 72 -0.34 8.76 26.27
CA GLY A 72 -0.76 9.72 27.29
C GLY A 72 -0.93 8.92 28.58
N VAL A 73 -0.19 9.20 29.65
CA VAL A 73 -0.31 10.45 30.42
C VAL A 73 -1.80 10.84 30.52
N ARG A 74 -2.60 9.97 31.12
CA ARG A 74 -3.29 10.18 32.41
C ARG A 74 -4.17 8.99 32.76
#